data_AF-A0A7S4NQH3-F1
#
_entry.id   AF-A0A7S4NQH3-F1
#
_cell.length_a   1.000
_cell.length_b   1.000
_cell.length_c   1.000
_cell.angle_alpha   90.00
_cell.angle_beta   90.00
_cell.angle_gamma   90.00
#
_symmetry.space_group_name_H-M   'P 1'
#
loop_
_entity.id
_entity.type
_entity.pdbx_description
1 polymer ?
#
loop_
_entity_poly.entity_id
_entity_poly.type
_entity_poly.pdbx_seq_one_letter_code
_entity_poly.pdbx_strand_id
1 'polypeptide(L)'
;TREWERLEIVEHKRMVPLRIEDHPIQNLRGLTRGDCLIVFSRNNVFKLKQQVEAEYPNATVNIVYGGLPFAVRQAECDAFNTGVEQGNFHVLVSTDAIYLGLNLSIRRIIFTTLRKFNGKEMVQLSPSQIRQIAGRAGRFGLSFADCGYVTSFHADYTSHIRNAFQASLPPIRTAGILPSLEILCVYAEMHPEITSFHSLLRQYIREVSTSKYFHVCDISRSLLPIAQTLQGVPLSLDDMAIFCFAPMSVHDKLAYQVLRRWAEQHSRDTDVPMGVELAA
;
A
#
# COMPACT_ATOMS: atom_id res chain seq x y z
N THR A 1 11.39 28.52 6.43
CA THR A 1 11.61 29.16 5.12
C THR A 1 10.55 30.24 4.93
N ARG A 2 10.79 31.30 4.13
CA ARG A 2 9.76 32.33 3.82
C ARG A 2 8.66 31.83 2.86
N GLU A 3 8.62 30.52 2.60
CA GLU A 3 7.71 29.88 1.65
C GLU A 3 6.25 29.90 2.10
N TRP A 4 5.98 30.07 3.40
CA TRP A 4 4.62 30.20 3.92
C TRP A 4 3.87 31.41 3.36
N GLU A 5 4.58 32.49 3.00
CA GLU A 5 3.99 33.72 2.44
C GLU A 5 3.32 33.48 1.07
N ARG A 6 3.54 32.32 0.44
CA ARG A 6 2.95 31.92 -0.85
C ARG A 6 1.99 30.72 -0.74
N LEU A 7 1.62 30.32 0.47
CA LEU A 7 0.70 29.19 0.66
C LEU A 7 -0.73 29.60 0.36
N GLU A 8 -1.30 29.08 -0.72
CA GLU A 8 -2.72 29.17 -1.03
C GLU A 8 -3.41 27.84 -0.73
N ILE A 9 -4.49 27.88 0.07
CA ILE A 9 -5.30 26.70 0.40
C ILE A 9 -6.56 26.74 -0.47
N VAL A 10 -6.65 25.83 -1.44
CA VAL A 10 -7.83 25.64 -2.28
C VAL A 10 -8.61 24.42 -1.80
N GLU A 11 -9.80 24.65 -1.24
CA GLU A 11 -10.65 23.57 -0.74
C GLU A 11 -11.52 22.99 -1.86
N HIS A 12 -11.54 21.66 -1.96
CA HIS A 12 -12.35 20.94 -2.93
C HIS A 12 -13.43 20.11 -2.23
N LYS A 13 -14.63 20.14 -2.80
CA LYS A 13 -15.73 19.25 -2.40
C LYS A 13 -15.80 18.06 -3.35
N ARG A 14 -16.33 16.96 -2.82
CA ARG A 14 -16.59 15.76 -3.63
C ARG A 14 -17.62 16.08 -4.71
N MET A 15 -17.32 15.75 -5.96
CA MET A 15 -18.16 16.07 -7.12
C MET A 15 -19.43 15.21 -7.24
N VAL A 16 -19.39 13.97 -6.74
CA VAL A 16 -20.50 13.00 -6.77
C VAL A 16 -20.88 12.65 -5.33
N PRO A 17 -22.15 12.61 -4.94
CA PRO A 17 -22.53 12.25 -3.58
C PRO A 17 -22.09 10.83 -3.21
N LEU A 18 -21.85 10.60 -1.92
CA LEU A 18 -21.55 9.29 -1.34
C LEU A 18 -22.55 9.01 -0.22
N ARG A 19 -23.27 7.90 -0.31
CA ARG A 19 -24.26 7.49 0.69
C ARG A 19 -23.82 6.23 1.41
N ILE A 20 -23.95 6.23 2.73
CA ILE A 20 -23.75 5.04 3.56
C ILE A 20 -25.12 4.36 3.67
N GLU A 21 -25.22 3.11 3.26
CA GLU A 21 -26.47 2.35 3.36
C GLU A 21 -26.79 2.05 4.83
N ASP A 22 -28.07 2.12 5.20
CA ASP A 22 -28.50 1.94 6.59
C ASP A 22 -28.42 0.47 7.06
N HIS A 23 -28.55 -0.46 6.12
CA HIS A 23 -28.55 -1.88 6.39
C HIS A 23 -27.34 -2.55 5.72
N PRO A 24 -26.72 -3.54 6.39
CA PRO A 24 -25.71 -4.36 5.76
C PRO A 24 -26.32 -5.13 4.58
N ILE A 25 -25.46 -5.52 3.65
CA ILE A 25 -25.85 -6.39 2.54
C ILE A 25 -26.25 -7.78 3.07
N GLN A 26 -27.19 -8.45 2.41
CA GLN A 26 -27.61 -9.83 2.73
C GLN A 26 -26.55 -10.85 2.29
N ASN A 27 -25.35 -10.79 2.89
CA ASN A 27 -24.18 -11.57 2.48
C ASN A 27 -23.92 -11.41 0.96
N LEU A 28 -23.55 -12.50 0.28
CA LEU A 28 -23.32 -12.50 -1.16
C LEU A 28 -24.60 -12.30 -1.97
N ARG A 29 -25.78 -12.65 -1.44
CA ARG A 29 -27.07 -12.60 -2.17
C ARG A 29 -27.55 -11.20 -2.54
N GLY A 30 -27.00 -10.17 -1.90
CA GLY A 30 -27.33 -8.78 -2.21
C GLY A 30 -26.42 -8.12 -3.25
N LEU A 31 -25.50 -8.88 -3.86
CA LEU A 31 -24.50 -8.33 -4.79
C LEU A 31 -25.14 -7.92 -6.12
N THR A 32 -24.66 -6.81 -6.66
CA THR A 32 -25.12 -6.25 -7.93
C THR A 32 -23.96 -5.73 -8.76
N ARG A 33 -24.24 -5.41 -10.03
CA ARG A 33 -23.27 -4.83 -10.96
C ARG A 33 -22.59 -3.60 -10.36
N GLY A 34 -21.26 -3.57 -10.43
CA GLY A 34 -20.44 -2.46 -9.95
C GLY A 34 -20.14 -2.50 -8.45
N ASP A 35 -20.47 -3.59 -7.76
CA ASP A 35 -20.08 -3.80 -6.37
C ASP A 35 -18.59 -4.13 -6.26
N CYS A 36 -17.96 -3.57 -5.23
CA CYS A 36 -16.56 -3.84 -4.89
C CYS A 36 -16.45 -4.32 -3.44
N LEU A 37 -15.98 -5.55 -3.27
CA LEU A 37 -15.76 -6.22 -2.01
C LEU A 37 -14.34 -5.94 -1.50
N ILE A 38 -14.24 -5.34 -0.32
CA ILE A 38 -12.95 -5.00 0.31
C ILE A 38 -12.54 -6.10 1.28
N VAL A 39 -11.39 -6.71 1.02
CA VAL A 39 -10.73 -7.75 1.83
C VAL A 39 -9.25 -7.39 2.05
N PHE A 40 -8.65 -7.73 3.19
CA PHE A 40 -7.24 -7.36 3.46
C PHE A 40 -6.27 -8.56 3.40
N SER A 41 -6.57 -9.57 2.60
CA SER A 41 -5.71 -10.76 2.42
C SER A 41 -5.83 -11.33 1.02
N ARG A 42 -4.68 -11.64 0.39
CA ARG A 42 -4.64 -12.29 -0.94
C ARG A 42 -5.41 -13.61 -0.93
N ASN A 43 -5.26 -14.43 0.10
CA ASN A 43 -5.98 -15.70 0.20
C ASN A 43 -7.49 -15.47 0.27
N ASN A 44 -7.92 -14.42 0.98
CA ASN A 44 -9.34 -14.06 1.05
C ASN A 44 -9.86 -13.47 -0.26
N VAL A 45 -9.02 -12.79 -1.07
CA VAL A 45 -9.42 -12.35 -2.42
C VAL A 45 -9.83 -13.56 -3.26
N PHE A 46 -8.99 -14.58 -3.34
CA PHE A 46 -9.29 -15.78 -4.14
C PHE A 46 -10.44 -16.60 -3.55
N LYS A 47 -10.50 -16.74 -2.22
CA LYS A 47 -11.61 -17.42 -1.55
C LYS A 47 -12.94 -16.75 -1.84
N LEU A 48 -12.99 -15.41 -1.71
CA LEU A 48 -14.23 -14.65 -1.94
C LEU A 48 -14.61 -14.63 -3.41
N LYS A 49 -13.63 -14.57 -4.33
CA LYS A 49 -13.86 -14.75 -5.77
C LYS A 49 -14.59 -16.05 -6.06
N GLN A 50 -14.07 -17.18 -5.56
CA GLN A 50 -14.69 -18.49 -5.75
C GLN A 50 -16.10 -18.56 -5.15
N GLN A 51 -16.33 -17.94 -3.99
CA GLN A 51 -17.65 -17.89 -3.37
C GLN A 51 -18.66 -17.07 -4.18
N VAL A 52 -18.24 -15.95 -4.76
CA VAL A 52 -19.10 -15.12 -5.62
C VAL A 52 -19.42 -15.84 -6.92
N GLU A 53 -18.43 -16.48 -7.56
CA GLU A 53 -18.64 -17.26 -8.80
C GLU A 53 -19.55 -18.48 -8.57
N ALA A 54 -19.50 -19.09 -7.39
CA ALA A 54 -20.40 -20.19 -7.02
C ALA A 54 -21.85 -19.72 -6.79
N GLU A 55 -22.06 -18.55 -6.16
CA GLU A 55 -23.40 -17.99 -5.93
C GLU A 55 -23.98 -17.38 -7.22
N TYR A 56 -23.14 -16.83 -8.11
CA TYR A 56 -23.55 -16.16 -9.35
C TYR A 56 -22.77 -16.68 -10.57
N PRO A 57 -23.26 -17.75 -11.22
CA PRO A 57 -22.60 -18.33 -12.40
C PRO A 57 -22.47 -17.38 -13.60
N ASN A 58 -23.28 -16.31 -13.64
CA ASN A 58 -23.26 -15.28 -14.69
C ASN A 58 -22.44 -14.04 -14.32
N ALA A 59 -21.88 -13.98 -13.11
CA ALA A 59 -21.06 -12.85 -12.69
C ALA A 59 -19.60 -13.02 -13.15
N THR A 60 -19.00 -11.94 -13.63
CA THR A 60 -17.54 -11.89 -13.85
C THR A 60 -16.88 -11.23 -12.64
N VAL A 61 -15.95 -11.93 -12.02
CA VAL A 61 -15.27 -11.45 -10.81
C VAL A 61 -13.84 -11.01 -11.12
N ASN A 62 -13.61 -9.71 -11.11
CA ASN A 62 -12.29 -9.11 -11.25
C ASN A 62 -11.56 -9.03 -9.91
N ILE A 63 -10.24 -9.12 -9.92
CA ILE A 63 -9.43 -9.10 -8.68
C ILE A 63 -8.30 -8.07 -8.73
N VAL A 64 -8.15 -7.31 -7.65
CA VAL A 64 -7.06 -6.34 -7.52
C VAL A 64 -6.46 -6.41 -6.12
N TYR A 65 -5.17 -6.74 -6.00
CA TYR A 65 -4.44 -6.73 -4.74
C TYR A 65 -3.01 -6.21 -4.92
N GLY A 66 -2.37 -5.76 -3.83
CA GLY A 66 -1.13 -4.96 -3.90
C GLY A 66 0.06 -5.65 -4.56
N GLY A 67 0.16 -6.97 -4.48
CA GLY A 67 1.24 -7.74 -5.11
C GLY A 67 1.08 -7.99 -6.61
N LEU A 68 -0.02 -7.55 -7.24
CA LEU A 68 -0.20 -7.71 -8.68
C LEU A 68 0.68 -6.72 -9.45
N PRO A 69 1.37 -7.17 -10.52
CA PRO A 69 2.07 -6.28 -11.45
C PRO A 69 1.12 -5.19 -11.97
N PHE A 70 1.65 -3.98 -12.20
CA PHE A 70 0.84 -2.84 -12.61
C PHE A 70 0.04 -3.12 -13.90
N ALA A 71 0.68 -3.74 -14.89
CA ALA A 71 0.01 -4.11 -16.15
C ALA A 71 -1.20 -5.03 -15.93
N VAL A 72 -1.10 -5.98 -15.01
CA VAL A 72 -2.21 -6.89 -14.66
C VAL A 72 -3.32 -6.13 -13.91
N ARG A 73 -2.95 -5.23 -12.99
CA ARG A 73 -3.93 -4.38 -12.30
C ARG A 73 -4.71 -3.48 -13.26
N GLN A 74 -4.02 -2.94 -14.26
CA GLN A 74 -4.63 -2.11 -15.29
C GLN A 74 -5.59 -2.95 -16.16
N ALA A 75 -5.16 -4.12 -16.63
CA ALA A 75 -6.02 -5.00 -17.43
C ALA A 75 -7.29 -5.45 -16.67
N GLU A 76 -7.17 -5.81 -15.39
CA GLU A 76 -8.31 -6.16 -14.53
C GLU A 76 -9.27 -4.97 -14.33
N CYS A 77 -8.71 -3.77 -14.18
CA CYS A 77 -9.47 -2.52 -14.06
C CYS A 77 -10.25 -2.21 -15.34
N ASP A 78 -9.60 -2.33 -16.50
CA ASP A 78 -10.21 -2.04 -17.80
C ASP A 78 -11.30 -3.06 -18.14
N ALA A 79 -11.06 -4.34 -17.84
CA ALA A 79 -12.05 -5.41 -17.99
C ALA A 79 -13.28 -5.17 -17.08
N PHE A 80 -13.06 -4.78 -15.83
CA PHE A 80 -14.15 -4.44 -14.91
C PHE A 80 -14.97 -3.24 -15.43
N ASN A 81 -14.30 -2.15 -15.83
CA ASN A 81 -14.96 -0.94 -16.32
C ASN A 81 -15.78 -1.19 -17.59
N THR A 82 -15.18 -1.85 -18.58
CA THR A 82 -15.85 -2.20 -19.84
C THR A 82 -17.07 -3.09 -19.58
N GLY A 83 -16.92 -4.06 -18.70
CA GLY A 83 -17.99 -4.98 -18.33
C GLY A 83 -19.18 -4.28 -17.67
N VAL A 84 -18.93 -3.40 -16.69
CA VAL A 84 -20.02 -2.66 -16.03
C VAL A 84 -20.70 -1.67 -16.96
N GLU A 85 -19.95 -1.05 -17.89
CA GLU A 85 -20.46 -0.11 -18.89
C GLU A 85 -21.37 -0.78 -19.91
N GLN A 86 -21.00 -1.97 -20.37
CA GLN A 86 -21.84 -2.82 -21.23
C GLN A 86 -23.06 -3.40 -20.50
N GLY A 87 -23.11 -3.21 -19.18
CA GLY A 87 -24.22 -3.61 -18.34
C GLY A 87 -24.12 -5.04 -17.80
N ASN A 88 -23.01 -5.73 -18.02
CA ASN A 88 -22.74 -7.08 -17.52
C ASN A 88 -22.58 -7.09 -16.00
N PHE A 89 -22.86 -8.23 -15.37
CA PHE A 89 -22.74 -8.37 -13.92
C PHE A 89 -21.26 -8.56 -13.52
N HIS A 90 -20.53 -7.46 -13.38
CA HIS A 90 -19.17 -7.48 -12.85
C HIS A 90 -19.13 -7.10 -11.37
N VAL A 91 -18.32 -7.85 -10.62
CA VAL A 91 -18.00 -7.62 -9.21
C VAL A 91 -16.49 -7.54 -9.08
N LEU A 92 -16.00 -6.58 -8.30
CA LEU A 92 -14.57 -6.42 -8.01
C LEU A 92 -14.27 -6.93 -6.59
N VAL A 93 -13.31 -7.83 -6.43
CA VAL A 93 -12.77 -8.21 -5.12
C VAL A 93 -11.38 -7.60 -4.96
N SER A 94 -11.19 -6.78 -3.93
CA SER A 94 -9.94 -6.02 -3.79
C SER A 94 -9.46 -5.78 -2.36
N THR A 95 -8.16 -5.50 -2.24
CA THR A 95 -7.55 -4.95 -1.02
C THR A 95 -7.54 -3.42 -1.02
N ASP A 96 -6.87 -2.79 -0.06
CA ASP A 96 -6.59 -1.35 -0.08
C ASP A 96 -5.74 -0.88 -1.28
N ALA A 97 -5.32 -1.78 -2.17
CA ALA A 97 -4.59 -1.48 -3.39
C ALA A 97 -5.39 -0.61 -4.39
N ILE A 98 -6.73 -0.58 -4.31
CA ILE A 98 -7.54 0.30 -5.17
C ILE A 98 -7.57 1.75 -4.72
N TYR A 99 -6.99 2.06 -3.56
CA TYR A 99 -7.00 3.41 -3.03
C TYR A 99 -6.34 4.40 -4.01
N LEU A 100 -5.23 4.01 -4.66
CA LEU A 100 -4.42 4.88 -5.52
C LEU A 100 -4.08 4.22 -6.87
N GLY A 101 -3.98 5.05 -7.89
CA GLY A 101 -3.31 4.69 -9.16
C GLY A 101 -4.15 3.94 -10.18
N LEU A 102 -5.43 3.67 -9.93
CA LEU A 102 -6.36 3.08 -10.91
C LEU A 102 -7.62 3.94 -11.02
N ASN A 103 -8.34 3.89 -12.14
CA ASN A 103 -9.64 4.54 -12.33
C ASN A 103 -10.71 3.48 -12.47
N LEU A 104 -11.51 3.25 -11.42
CA LEU A 104 -12.47 2.15 -11.36
C LEU A 104 -13.91 2.67 -11.28
N SER A 105 -14.77 2.14 -12.14
CA SER A 105 -16.21 2.40 -12.24
C SER A 105 -17.00 1.65 -11.15
N ILE A 106 -16.72 1.96 -9.88
CA ILE A 106 -17.34 1.28 -8.72
C ILE A 106 -18.64 2.01 -8.33
N ARG A 107 -19.75 1.26 -8.27
CA ARG A 107 -21.03 1.76 -7.75
C ARG A 107 -21.05 1.77 -6.23
N ARG A 108 -20.68 0.64 -5.61
CA ARG A 108 -20.80 0.42 -4.17
C ARG A 108 -19.56 -0.25 -3.59
N ILE A 109 -19.02 0.32 -2.52
CA ILE A 109 -17.96 -0.29 -1.72
C ILE A 109 -18.58 -1.10 -0.59
N ILE A 110 -18.17 -2.35 -0.45
CA ILE A 110 -18.68 -3.27 0.56
C ILE A 110 -17.52 -3.75 1.43
N PHE A 111 -17.50 -3.34 2.70
CA PHE A 111 -16.51 -3.80 3.66
C PHE A 111 -16.90 -5.19 4.18
N THR A 112 -16.10 -6.20 3.80
CA THR A 112 -16.22 -7.54 4.39
C THR A 112 -15.62 -7.61 5.79
N THR A 113 -14.60 -6.79 6.05
CA THR A 113 -13.94 -6.62 7.34
C THR A 113 -13.45 -5.19 7.50
N LEU A 114 -13.35 -4.72 8.74
CA LEU A 114 -12.71 -3.44 9.09
C LEU A 114 -11.37 -3.65 9.82
N ARG A 115 -10.76 -4.84 9.70
CA ARG A 115 -9.48 -5.16 10.32
C ARG A 115 -8.46 -5.59 9.28
N LYS A 116 -7.22 -5.12 9.40
CA LYS A 116 -6.10 -5.48 8.52
C LYS A 116 -4.83 -5.78 9.28
N PHE A 117 -3.96 -6.57 8.68
CA PHE A 117 -2.62 -6.83 9.21
C PHE A 117 -1.70 -5.66 8.84
N ASN A 118 -1.06 -5.01 9.81
CA ASN A 118 -0.09 -3.93 9.57
C ASN A 118 1.37 -4.42 9.45
N GLY A 119 1.56 -5.74 9.38
CA GLY A 119 2.87 -6.40 9.42
C GLY A 119 3.34 -6.80 10.83
N LYS A 120 2.62 -6.41 11.88
CA LYS A 120 2.86 -6.84 13.27
C LYS A 120 1.62 -7.53 13.86
N GLU A 121 0.46 -6.90 13.72
CA GLU A 121 -0.78 -7.39 14.30
C GLU A 121 -2.02 -7.01 13.47
N MET A 122 -3.17 -7.58 13.85
CA MET A 122 -4.46 -7.28 13.24
C MET A 122 -5.11 -6.04 13.88
N VAL A 123 -4.96 -4.91 13.21
CA VAL A 123 -5.48 -3.59 13.64
C VAL A 123 -6.79 -3.23 12.96
N GLN A 124 -7.59 -2.41 13.61
CA GLN A 124 -8.78 -1.81 12.98
C GLN A 124 -8.37 -0.71 12.00
N LEU A 125 -9.13 -0.54 10.91
CA LEU A 125 -8.92 0.55 9.96
C LEU A 125 -9.14 1.90 10.61
N SER A 126 -8.29 2.87 10.27
CA SER A 126 -8.50 4.25 10.71
C SER A 126 -9.66 4.91 9.94
N PRO A 127 -10.29 5.96 10.49
CA PRO A 127 -11.31 6.73 9.77
C PRO A 127 -10.82 7.25 8.41
N SER A 128 -9.55 7.67 8.31
CA SER A 128 -8.95 8.10 7.06
C SER A 128 -8.91 6.98 6.02
N GLN A 129 -8.48 5.76 6.41
CA GLN A 129 -8.45 4.60 5.52
C GLN A 129 -9.85 4.20 5.04
N ILE A 130 -10.84 4.21 5.93
CA ILE A 130 -12.24 3.93 5.57
C ILE A 130 -12.74 4.95 4.54
N ARG A 131 -12.54 6.26 4.79
CA ARG A 131 -12.94 7.33 3.86
C ARG A 131 -12.25 7.22 2.51
N GLN A 132 -10.96 6.89 2.51
CA GLN A 132 -10.15 6.73 1.32
C GLN A 132 -10.65 5.59 0.41
N ILE A 133 -10.95 4.42 1.02
CA ILE A 133 -11.48 3.26 0.28
C ILE A 133 -12.93 3.51 -0.15
N ALA A 134 -13.78 3.97 0.76
CA ALA A 134 -15.18 4.31 0.49
C ALA A 134 -15.32 5.38 -0.61
N GLY A 135 -14.39 6.34 -0.65
CA GLY A 135 -14.36 7.41 -1.63
C GLY A 135 -14.14 6.95 -3.07
N ARG A 136 -13.80 5.67 -3.29
CA ARG A 136 -13.64 5.04 -4.61
C ARG A 136 -14.97 4.71 -5.30
N ALA A 137 -16.08 4.59 -4.56
CA ALA A 137 -17.41 4.46 -5.15
C ALA A 137 -17.83 5.77 -5.83
N GLY A 138 -18.61 5.71 -6.91
CA GLY A 138 -19.23 6.85 -7.58
C GLY A 138 -18.25 7.97 -7.95
N ARG A 139 -17.22 7.67 -8.75
CA ARG A 139 -16.25 8.68 -9.20
C ARG A 139 -16.82 9.45 -10.39
N PHE A 140 -16.57 10.76 -10.40
CA PHE A 140 -16.97 11.64 -11.51
C PHE A 140 -16.29 11.20 -12.82
N GLY A 141 -17.03 11.28 -13.93
CA GLY A 141 -16.53 10.92 -15.26
C GLY A 141 -16.44 9.42 -15.55
N LEU A 142 -16.90 8.56 -14.62
CA LEU A 142 -16.98 7.11 -14.79
C LEU A 142 -18.43 6.63 -14.74
N SER A 143 -18.66 5.34 -14.93
CA SER A 143 -19.98 4.76 -14.66
C SER A 143 -20.38 4.94 -13.19
N PHE A 144 -21.69 5.05 -12.95
CA PHE A 144 -22.28 5.30 -11.62
C PHE A 144 -21.88 6.65 -11.00
N ALA A 145 -21.66 7.67 -11.84
CA ALA A 145 -21.35 9.05 -11.42
C ALA A 145 -22.56 9.84 -10.87
N ASP A 146 -23.70 9.19 -10.66
CA ASP A 146 -24.89 9.75 -10.01
C ASP A 146 -24.80 9.71 -8.48
N CYS A 147 -24.38 8.57 -7.93
CA CYS A 147 -24.18 8.39 -6.49
C CYS A 147 -23.28 7.19 -6.20
N GLY A 148 -22.29 7.37 -5.32
CA GLY A 148 -21.54 6.26 -4.74
C GLY A 148 -22.25 5.71 -3.50
N TYR A 149 -22.11 4.41 -3.25
CA TYR A 149 -22.67 3.75 -2.08
C TYR A 149 -21.60 3.06 -1.25
N VAL A 150 -21.83 2.94 0.06
CA VAL A 150 -20.94 2.25 1.00
C VAL A 150 -21.77 1.41 1.96
N THR A 151 -21.41 0.15 2.13
CA THR A 151 -22.05 -0.76 3.09
C THR A 151 -21.03 -1.78 3.63
N SER A 152 -21.49 -2.72 4.44
CA SER A 152 -20.71 -3.79 5.03
C SER A 152 -21.47 -5.11 5.05
N PHE A 153 -20.75 -6.22 5.28
CA PHE A 153 -21.37 -7.55 5.50
C PHE A 153 -21.99 -7.68 6.89
N HIS A 154 -21.42 -6.99 7.88
CA HIS A 154 -21.84 -7.09 9.27
C HIS A 154 -22.49 -5.78 9.71
N ALA A 155 -23.61 -5.88 10.43
CA ALA A 155 -24.35 -4.72 10.93
C ALA A 155 -23.48 -3.84 11.86
N ASP A 156 -22.64 -4.46 12.69
CA ASP A 156 -21.75 -3.77 13.61
C ASP A 156 -20.79 -2.81 12.88
N TYR A 157 -20.38 -3.16 11.66
CA TYR A 157 -19.48 -2.34 10.84
C TYR A 157 -20.15 -1.10 10.26
N THR A 158 -21.47 -1.11 10.05
CA THR A 158 -22.20 0.06 9.53
C THR A 158 -22.05 1.25 10.48
N SER A 159 -22.13 1.00 11.80
CA SER A 159 -21.93 2.03 12.83
C SER A 159 -20.50 2.61 12.78
N HIS A 160 -19.49 1.76 12.64
CA HIS A 160 -18.10 2.18 12.54
C HIS A 160 -17.82 2.99 11.27
N ILE A 161 -18.40 2.62 10.13
CA ILE A 161 -18.28 3.37 8.88
C ILE A 161 -18.93 4.76 9.04
N ARG A 162 -20.13 4.84 9.62
CA ARG A 162 -20.80 6.12 9.88
C ARG A 162 -19.97 7.03 10.79
N ASN A 163 -19.46 6.48 11.89
CA ASN A 163 -18.58 7.20 12.82
C ASN A 163 -17.30 7.67 12.12
N ALA A 164 -16.73 6.84 11.24
CA ALA A 164 -15.56 7.20 10.46
C ALA A 164 -15.81 8.42 9.57
N PHE A 165 -17.01 8.62 9.02
CA PHE A 165 -17.36 9.81 8.20
C PHE A 165 -17.72 11.06 9.03
N GLN A 166 -18.14 10.87 10.29
CA GLN A 166 -18.43 11.98 11.21
C GLN A 166 -17.20 12.46 12.00
N ALA A 167 -16.19 11.61 12.17
CA ALA A 167 -15.00 11.93 12.96
C ALA A 167 -14.22 13.15 12.42
N SER A 168 -13.67 13.97 13.29
CA SER A 168 -12.62 14.92 12.87
C SER A 168 -11.32 14.15 12.68
N LEU A 169 -10.67 14.30 11.52
CA LEU A 169 -9.38 13.66 11.28
C LEU A 169 -8.28 14.47 11.97
N PRO A 170 -7.49 13.88 12.87
CA PRO A 170 -6.44 14.61 13.56
C PRO A 170 -5.40 15.11 12.55
N PRO A 171 -4.87 16.34 12.70
CA PRO A 171 -3.86 16.86 11.81
C PRO A 171 -2.57 16.05 11.92
N ILE A 172 -1.87 15.89 10.79
CA ILE A 172 -0.54 15.30 10.76
C ILE A 172 0.42 16.27 11.45
N ARG A 173 1.13 15.80 12.48
CA ARG A 173 1.97 16.65 13.33
C ARG A 173 3.45 16.64 12.97
N THR A 174 3.92 15.57 12.36
CA THR A 174 5.34 15.38 12.06
C THR A 174 5.55 14.84 10.65
N ALA A 175 6.70 15.16 10.06
CA ALA A 175 7.16 14.62 8.79
C ALA A 175 8.29 13.61 9.01
N GLY A 176 8.26 12.50 8.27
CA GLY A 176 9.28 11.48 8.34
C GLY A 176 10.56 11.94 7.62
N ILE A 177 11.71 11.69 8.22
CA ILE A 177 13.03 11.92 7.61
C ILE A 177 13.86 10.63 7.62
N LEU A 178 14.67 10.48 6.59
CA LEU A 178 15.71 9.46 6.49
C LEU A 178 17.07 10.14 6.43
N PRO A 179 18.13 9.52 6.94
CA PRO A 179 19.47 10.05 6.74
C PRO A 179 19.82 10.07 5.25
N SER A 180 20.40 11.18 4.80
CA SER A 180 21.04 11.23 3.48
C SER A 180 22.39 10.50 3.55
N LEU A 181 22.92 10.15 2.38
CA LEU A 181 24.24 9.52 2.28
C LEU A 181 25.32 10.41 2.91
N GLU A 182 25.29 11.71 2.64
CA GLU A 182 26.28 12.66 3.14
C GLU A 182 26.28 12.70 4.68
N ILE A 183 25.11 12.65 5.31
CA ILE A 183 24.99 12.60 6.77
C ILE A 183 25.57 11.28 7.32
N LEU A 184 25.34 10.16 6.65
CA LEU A 184 25.90 8.87 7.05
C LEU A 184 27.42 8.83 6.89
N CYS A 185 27.98 9.44 5.84
CA CYS A 185 29.42 9.55 5.65
C CYS A 185 30.08 10.34 6.77
N VAL A 186 29.55 11.53 7.09
CA VAL A 186 30.06 12.34 8.21
C VAL A 186 29.93 11.58 9.53
N TYR A 187 28.82 10.87 9.75
CA TYR A 187 28.63 10.07 10.96
C TYR A 187 29.63 8.90 11.05
N ALA A 188 29.93 8.23 9.93
CA ALA A 188 30.94 7.18 9.88
C ALA A 188 32.36 7.71 10.19
N GLU A 189 32.71 8.89 9.69
CA GLU A 189 34.00 9.54 9.99
C GLU A 189 34.13 9.89 11.48
N MET A 190 33.03 10.27 12.13
CA MET A 190 33.00 10.57 13.57
C MET A 190 33.07 9.32 14.45
N HIS A 191 32.75 8.14 13.91
CA HIS A 191 32.66 6.87 14.62
C HIS A 191 33.51 5.78 13.94
N PRO A 192 34.85 5.94 13.85
CA PRO A 192 35.74 5.01 13.16
C PRO A 192 35.76 3.61 13.78
N GLU A 193 35.29 3.46 15.03
CA GLU A 193 35.10 2.16 15.69
C GLU A 193 33.98 1.31 15.08
N ILE A 194 33.05 1.92 14.36
CA ILE A 194 31.90 1.23 13.75
C ILE A 194 32.25 0.83 12.31
N THR A 195 32.65 -0.42 12.12
CA THR A 195 33.10 -0.91 10.81
C THR A 195 32.00 -1.50 9.93
N SER A 196 30.83 -1.81 10.50
CA SER A 196 29.70 -2.39 9.78
C SER A 196 28.62 -1.34 9.53
N PHE A 197 28.20 -1.19 8.26
CA PHE A 197 27.12 -0.29 7.89
C PHE A 197 25.79 -0.61 8.62
N HIS A 198 25.51 -1.88 8.87
CA HIS A 198 24.34 -2.28 9.68
C HIS A 198 24.43 -1.73 11.11
N SER A 199 25.60 -1.84 11.74
CA SER A 199 25.83 -1.30 13.09
C SER A 199 25.76 0.23 13.09
N LEU A 200 26.34 0.88 12.06
CA LEU A 200 26.31 2.32 11.86
C LEU A 200 24.87 2.85 11.80
N LEU A 201 24.02 2.27 10.95
CA LEU A 201 22.60 2.62 10.86
C LEU A 201 21.86 2.42 12.18
N ARG A 202 22.12 1.31 12.89
CA ARG A 202 21.49 1.02 14.18
C ARG A 202 21.89 1.99 15.26
N GLN A 203 23.14 2.47 15.25
CA GLN A 203 23.62 3.44 16.24
C GLN A 203 23.12 4.84 15.90
N TYR A 204 23.23 5.25 14.64
CA TYR A 204 22.69 6.52 14.14
C TYR A 204 21.24 6.72 14.55
N ILE A 205 20.37 5.71 14.38
CA ILE A 205 18.94 5.82 14.72
C ILE A 205 18.69 5.96 16.22
N ARG A 206 19.57 5.41 17.06
CA ARG A 206 19.44 5.55 18.53
C ARG A 206 19.86 6.93 19.00
N GLU A 207 20.83 7.53 18.32
CA GLU A 207 21.46 8.78 18.75
C GLU A 207 20.86 10.02 18.07
N VAL A 208 20.32 9.87 16.86
CA VAL A 208 19.77 10.98 16.09
C VAL A 208 18.63 11.65 16.87
N SER A 209 18.75 12.97 17.00
CA SER A 209 17.70 13.82 17.57
C SER A 209 17.11 14.68 16.47
N THR A 210 15.80 14.90 16.53
CA THR A 210 15.07 15.68 15.54
C THR A 210 14.25 16.76 16.23
N SER A 211 13.91 17.83 15.52
CA SER A 211 12.97 18.81 16.07
C SER A 211 11.59 18.19 16.24
N LYS A 212 10.72 18.80 17.06
CA LYS A 212 9.35 18.34 17.33
C LYS A 212 8.45 18.16 16.08
N TYR A 213 8.86 18.69 14.92
CA TYR A 213 8.12 18.59 13.66
C TYR A 213 8.56 17.42 12.77
N PHE A 214 9.61 16.70 13.16
CA PHE A 214 10.12 15.56 12.40
C PHE A 214 10.15 14.29 13.25
N HIS A 215 10.20 13.15 12.58
CA HIS A 215 10.51 11.88 13.19
C HIS A 215 11.37 11.07 12.22
N VAL A 216 12.21 10.19 12.76
CA VAL A 216 12.99 9.27 11.93
C VAL A 216 12.06 8.18 11.40
N CYS A 217 12.11 7.93 10.10
CA CYS A 217 11.35 6.85 9.48
C CYS A 217 11.80 5.48 10.04
N ASP A 218 10.85 4.56 10.23
CA ASP A 218 11.16 3.18 10.63
C ASP A 218 11.84 2.42 9.49
N ILE A 219 13.13 2.11 9.66
CA ILE A 219 13.91 1.33 8.68
C ILE A 219 14.06 -0.15 9.03
N SER A 220 13.38 -0.63 10.09
CA SER A 220 13.50 -2.01 10.58
C SER A 220 13.08 -3.05 9.55
N ARG A 221 12.19 -2.65 8.62
CA ARG A 221 11.67 -3.49 7.53
C ARG A 221 12.13 -3.05 6.13
N SER A 222 13.17 -2.21 6.05
CA SER A 222 13.73 -1.73 4.78
C SER A 222 15.26 -1.80 4.78
N LEU A 223 15.94 -0.73 5.21
CA LEU A 223 17.40 -0.61 5.08
C LEU A 223 18.12 -1.60 6.01
N LEU A 224 17.64 -1.83 7.24
CA LEU A 224 18.36 -2.66 8.21
C LEU A 224 18.55 -4.13 7.78
N PRO A 225 17.50 -4.85 7.31
CA PRO A 225 17.66 -6.20 6.78
C PRO A 225 18.60 -6.28 5.56
N ILE A 226 18.59 -5.25 4.70
CA ILE A 226 19.48 -5.21 3.53
C ILE A 226 20.93 -5.01 3.97
N ALA A 227 21.20 -4.02 4.83
CA ALA A 227 22.52 -3.78 5.39
C ALA A 227 23.08 -5.02 6.12
N GLN A 228 22.21 -5.78 6.82
CA GLN A 228 22.60 -7.03 7.45
C GLN A 228 22.98 -8.11 6.43
N THR A 229 22.22 -8.20 5.33
CA THR A 229 22.46 -9.20 4.27
C THR A 229 23.78 -8.97 3.53
N LEU A 230 24.13 -7.69 3.34
CA LEU A 230 25.34 -7.25 2.66
C LEU A 230 26.57 -7.17 3.58
N GLN A 231 26.44 -7.57 4.85
CA GLN A 231 27.55 -7.56 5.79
C GLN A 231 28.70 -8.45 5.29
N GLY A 232 29.90 -7.88 5.25
CA GLY A 232 31.12 -8.55 4.79
C GLY A 232 31.37 -8.47 3.28
N VAL A 233 30.46 -7.90 2.49
CA VAL A 233 30.74 -7.58 1.09
C VAL A 233 31.60 -6.31 1.04
N PRO A 234 32.75 -6.30 0.32
CA PRO A 234 33.68 -5.17 0.30
C PRO A 234 33.17 -4.05 -0.63
N LEU A 235 32.09 -3.39 -0.22
CA LEU A 235 31.52 -2.22 -0.91
C LEU A 235 32.05 -0.92 -0.31
N SER A 236 32.11 0.13 -1.13
CA SER A 236 32.24 1.50 -0.63
C SER A 236 30.99 1.88 0.19
N LEU A 237 31.10 2.91 1.03
CA LEU A 237 29.96 3.40 1.81
C LEU A 237 28.82 3.89 0.89
N ASP A 238 29.19 4.53 -0.21
CA ASP A 238 28.26 5.04 -1.23
C ASP A 238 27.50 3.88 -1.90
N ASP A 239 28.21 2.85 -2.36
CA ASP A 239 27.59 1.67 -2.95
C ASP A 239 26.68 0.96 -1.94
N MET A 240 27.17 0.76 -0.72
CA MET A 240 26.41 0.12 0.35
C MET A 240 25.09 0.85 0.63
N ALA A 241 25.12 2.19 0.65
CA ALA A 241 23.92 2.99 0.81
C ALA A 241 22.98 2.81 -0.39
N ILE A 242 23.47 2.88 -1.63
CA ILE A 242 22.66 2.68 -2.84
C ILE A 242 21.95 1.32 -2.80
N PHE A 243 22.68 0.23 -2.50
CA PHE A 243 22.08 -1.10 -2.36
C PHE A 243 21.03 -1.15 -1.24
N CYS A 244 21.25 -0.47 -0.11
CA CYS A 244 20.30 -0.44 1.00
C CYS A 244 19.01 0.32 0.71
N PHE A 245 19.02 1.25 -0.25
CA PHE A 245 17.81 1.95 -0.70
C PHE A 245 17.01 1.16 -1.76
N ALA A 246 17.48 -0.02 -2.17
CA ALA A 246 16.73 -0.88 -3.08
C ALA A 246 15.37 -1.28 -2.47
N PRO A 247 14.24 -1.08 -3.17
CA PRO A 247 12.91 -1.40 -2.64
C PRO A 247 12.68 -2.91 -2.66
N MET A 248 12.80 -3.55 -1.50
CA MET A 248 12.68 -5.00 -1.37
C MET A 248 11.67 -5.43 -0.31
N SER A 249 11.04 -6.57 -0.57
CA SER A 249 10.15 -7.21 0.41
C SER A 249 10.98 -8.09 1.35
N VAL A 250 10.89 -7.83 2.66
CA VAL A 250 11.54 -8.63 3.71
C VAL A 250 11.16 -10.12 3.71
N HIS A 251 10.11 -10.49 3.00
CA HIS A 251 9.63 -11.88 2.89
C HIS A 251 10.22 -12.64 1.70
N ASP A 252 10.86 -11.95 0.76
CA ASP A 252 11.38 -12.55 -0.47
C ASP A 252 12.85 -12.97 -0.30
N LYS A 253 13.06 -14.16 0.26
CA LYS A 253 14.41 -14.70 0.52
C LYS A 253 15.25 -14.80 -0.75
N LEU A 254 14.64 -15.12 -1.89
CA LEU A 254 15.33 -15.23 -3.17
C LEU A 254 15.86 -13.87 -3.61
N ALA A 255 15.04 -12.82 -3.48
CA ALA A 255 15.48 -11.46 -3.80
C ALA A 255 16.69 -11.03 -2.95
N TYR A 256 16.76 -11.39 -1.67
CA TYR A 256 17.93 -11.11 -0.82
C TYR A 256 19.18 -11.89 -1.23
N GLN A 257 19.03 -13.14 -1.68
CA GLN A 257 20.15 -13.93 -2.21
C GLN A 257 20.70 -13.32 -3.51
N VAL A 258 19.81 -12.95 -4.42
CA VAL A 258 20.16 -12.29 -5.69
C VAL A 258 20.83 -10.94 -5.42
N LEU A 259 20.29 -10.11 -4.52
CA LEU A 259 20.88 -8.83 -4.12
C LEU A 259 22.31 -9.02 -3.61
N ARG A 260 22.54 -9.96 -2.70
CA ARG A 260 23.88 -10.21 -2.17
C ARG A 260 24.85 -10.62 -3.26
N ARG A 261 24.43 -11.48 -4.18
CA ARG A 261 25.25 -11.89 -5.32
C ARG A 261 25.59 -10.71 -6.23
N TRP A 262 24.62 -9.86 -6.54
CA TRP A 262 24.85 -8.63 -7.31
C TRP A 262 25.86 -7.72 -6.61
N ALA A 263 25.75 -7.54 -5.29
CA ALA A 263 26.72 -6.78 -4.51
C ALA A 263 28.12 -7.40 -4.52
N GLU A 264 28.24 -8.71 -4.39
CA GLU A 264 29.52 -9.43 -4.45
C GLU A 264 30.16 -9.34 -5.84
N GLN A 265 29.36 -9.38 -6.91
CA GLN A 265 29.83 -9.22 -8.30
C GLN A 265 30.25 -7.78 -8.59
N HIS A 266 29.46 -6.81 -8.14
CA HIS A 266 29.78 -5.38 -8.21
C HIS A 266 31.09 -5.08 -7.48
N SER A 267 31.29 -5.63 -6.27
CA SER A 267 32.53 -5.42 -5.51
C SER A 267 33.80 -5.99 -6.17
N ARG A 268 33.64 -6.84 -7.19
CA ARG A 268 34.73 -7.45 -7.96
C ARG A 268 34.86 -6.86 -9.37
N ASP A 269 34.10 -5.81 -9.69
CA ASP A 269 34.01 -5.24 -11.04
C ASP A 269 33.69 -6.30 -12.11
N THR A 270 32.78 -7.23 -11.78
CA THR A 270 32.35 -8.30 -12.69
C THR A 270 30.94 -8.06 -13.23
N ASP A 271 30.66 -8.58 -14.42
CA ASP A 271 29.33 -8.49 -15.04
C ASP A 271 28.24 -9.07 -14.14
N VAL A 272 27.16 -8.29 -13.98
CA VAL A 272 25.99 -8.65 -13.19
C VAL A 272 24.90 -9.17 -14.13
N PRO A 273 24.58 -10.48 -14.12
CA PRO A 273 23.51 -11.02 -14.95
C PRO A 273 22.15 -10.52 -14.44
N MET A 274 21.34 -10.01 -15.37
CA MET A 274 20.00 -9.46 -15.09
C MET A 274 18.92 -10.53 -14.82
N GLY A 275 19.25 -11.82 -15.00
CA GLY A 275 18.32 -12.93 -14.83
C GLY A 275 18.22 -13.42 -13.38
N VAL A 276 17.04 -13.94 -13.02
CA VAL A 276 16.77 -14.61 -11.73
C VAL A 276 17.13 -16.11 -11.76
N GLU A 277 17.74 -16.60 -12.85
CA GLU A 277 18.15 -18.00 -13.07
C GLU A 277 19.22 -18.52 -12.08
N LEU A 278 19.52 -17.73 -11.06
CA LEU A 278 20.63 -17.89 -10.13
C LEU A 278 20.27 -18.69 -8.86
N ALA A 279 19.13 -19.39 -8.87
CA ALA A 279 18.63 -20.20 -7.75
C ALA A 279 18.78 -21.71 -7.97
N ALA A 280 19.89 -22.14 -8.57
CA ALA A 280 20.33 -23.54 -8.60
C ALA A 280 21.66 -23.67 -7.86
#